data_AF-A0A7C9RQB7-F1
#
_entry.id   AF-A0A7C9RQB7-F1
#
_cell.length_a   1.000
_cell.length_b   1.000
_cell.length_c   1.000
_cell.angle_alpha   90.00
_cell.angle_beta   90.00
_cell.angle_gamma   90.00
#
_symmetry.space_group_name_H-M   'P 1'
#
loop_
_entity.id
_entity.type
_entity.pdbx_description
1 polymer ?
#
loop_
_entity_poly.entity_id
_entity_poly.type
_entity_poly.pdbx_seq_one_letter_code
_entity_poly.pdbx_strand_id
1 'polypeptide(L)' 'MDIGEEWAYRARQQDEVTKVRILRVGTNRPPRVLIRFMEDRFEGREEWVSPARLKTTWDKVDEWVANDQRWTAIRDAS' A
#
# COMPACT_ATOMS: atom_id res chain seq x y z
N MET A 1 8.08 8.54 4.23
CA MET A 1 7.02 8.42 3.21
C MET A 1 7.15 9.63 2.35
N ASP A 2 7.81 9.44 1.22
CA ASP A 2 8.39 10.51 0.44
C ASP A 2 8.10 10.30 -1.06
N ILE A 3 8.17 11.38 -1.83
CA ILE A 3 7.93 11.33 -3.27
C ILE A 3 9.00 10.46 -3.93
N GLY A 4 8.57 9.56 -4.82
CA GLY A 4 9.45 8.60 -5.51
C GLY A 4 9.59 7.26 -4.82
N GLU A 5 9.25 7.15 -3.52
CA GLU A 5 9.29 5.88 -2.81
C GLU A 5 8.26 4.89 -3.36
N GLU A 6 8.60 3.62 -3.31
CA GLU A 6 7.76 2.50 -3.70
C GLU A 6 7.18 1.83 -2.46
N TRP A 7 5.87 1.60 -2.47
CA TRP A 7 5.13 1.15 -1.30
C TRP A 7 4.17 0.01 -1.68
N ALA A 8 3.88 -0.84 -0.68
CA ALA A 8 2.80 -1.80 -0.75
C ALA A 8 1.46 -1.12 -0.44
N TYR A 9 0.57 -1.13 -1.43
CA TYR A 9 -0.80 -0.62 -1.31
C TYR A 9 -1.79 -1.76 -1.15
N ARG A 10 -2.80 -1.57 -0.31
CA ARG A 10 -3.92 -2.51 -0.18
C ARG A 10 -5.23 -1.77 0.08
N ALA A 11 -6.21 -1.97 -0.78
CA ALA A 11 -7.49 -1.25 -0.72
C ALA A 11 -8.38 -1.75 0.43
N ARG A 12 -8.47 -3.07 0.62
CA ARG A 12 -9.20 -3.74 1.71
C ARG A 12 -8.33 -4.79 2.39
N GLN A 13 -8.69 -5.18 3.62
CA GLN A 13 -7.95 -6.22 4.36
C GLN A 13 -7.92 -7.59 3.63
N GLN A 14 -8.74 -7.85 2.64
CA GLN A 14 -8.74 -9.14 1.94
C GLN A 14 -8.07 -9.06 0.56
N ASP A 15 -7.69 -7.87 0.11
CA ASP A 15 -7.09 -7.69 -1.21
C ASP A 15 -5.59 -8.00 -1.17
N GLU A 16 -5.05 -8.41 -2.30
CA GLU A 16 -3.60 -8.54 -2.51
C GLU A 16 -2.90 -7.18 -2.37
N VAL A 17 -1.62 -7.20 -1.97
CA VAL A 17 -0.79 -6.01 -1.98
C VAL A 17 -0.32 -5.68 -3.40
N THR A 18 -0.49 -4.43 -3.80
CA THR A 18 -0.06 -3.92 -5.11
C THR A 18 1.12 -2.97 -4.94
N LYS A 19 2.11 -3.08 -5.84
CA LYS A 19 3.22 -2.12 -5.92
C LYS A 19 2.75 -0.78 -6.44
N VAL A 20 3.01 0.28 -5.68
CA VAL A 20 2.70 1.66 -6.06
C VAL A 20 3.89 2.58 -5.83
N ARG A 21 3.97 3.68 -6.58
CA ARG A 21 4.94 4.75 -6.36
C ARG A 21 4.24 6.00 -5.86
N ILE A 22 4.84 6.69 -4.89
CA ILE A 22 4.35 7.97 -4.40
C ILE A 22 4.70 9.06 -5.39
N LEU A 23 3.69 9.77 -5.88
CA LEU A 23 3.86 10.91 -6.77
C LEU A 23 3.82 12.24 -6.01
N ARG A 24 2.91 12.37 -5.03
CA ARG A 24 2.74 13.59 -4.23
C ARG A 24 2.23 13.28 -2.83
N VAL A 25 2.66 14.07 -1.86
CA VAL A 25 2.11 14.08 -0.50
C VAL A 25 1.27 15.35 -0.33
N GLY A 26 -0.03 15.18 -0.11
CA GLY A 26 -0.95 16.28 0.11
C GLY A 26 -0.78 16.89 1.50
N THR A 27 -0.81 18.20 1.59
CA THR A 27 -0.62 18.97 2.83
C THR A 27 -1.95 19.31 3.54
N ASN A 28 -3.07 19.20 2.82
CA ASN A 28 -4.40 19.52 3.34
C ASN A 28 -4.97 18.40 4.21
N ARG A 29 -5.88 18.74 5.13
CA ARG A 29 -6.59 17.75 5.96
C ARG A 29 -7.92 17.33 5.32
N PRO A 30 -8.28 16.02 5.34
CA PRO A 30 -7.48 14.90 5.86
C PRO A 30 -6.28 14.58 4.95
N PRO A 31 -5.18 14.02 5.49
CA PRO A 31 -3.99 13.73 4.70
C PRO A 31 -4.30 12.75 3.56
N ARG A 32 -3.73 13.04 2.40
CA ARG A 32 -3.86 12.24 1.18
C ARG A 32 -2.51 12.13 0.49
N VAL A 33 -2.28 11.00 -0.17
CA VAL A 33 -1.07 10.73 -0.95
C VAL A 33 -1.52 10.34 -2.35
N LEU A 34 -0.96 10.99 -3.37
CA LEU A 34 -1.17 10.60 -4.75
C LEU A 34 -0.20 9.46 -5.06
N ILE A 35 -0.76 8.33 -5.48
CA ILE A 35 0.00 7.13 -5.83
C ILE A 35 -0.20 6.81 -7.31
N ARG A 36 0.78 6.17 -7.93
CA ARG A 36 0.68 5.53 -9.24
C ARG A 36 0.85 4.02 -9.09
N PHE A 37 -0.03 3.27 -9.73
CA PHE A 37 0.08 1.82 -9.79
C PHE A 37 1.20 1.42 -10.75
N MET A 38 2.05 0.49 -10.33
CA MET A 38 3.25 0.08 -11.10
C MET A 38 3.06 -1.22 -11.89
N GLU A 39 1.94 -1.93 -11.69
CA GLU A 39 1.61 -3.15 -12.45
C GLU A 39 0.92 -2.81 -13.77
N ASP A 40 1.25 -3.53 -14.84
CA ASP A 40 0.69 -3.29 -16.20
C ASP A 40 -0.84 -3.36 -16.24
N ARG A 41 -1.45 -4.20 -15.40
CA ARG A 41 -2.92 -4.30 -15.26
C ARG A 41 -3.61 -2.98 -14.86
N PHE A 42 -2.83 -2.01 -14.40
CA PHE A 42 -3.29 -0.69 -13.96
C PHE A 42 -2.61 0.44 -14.73
N GLU A 43 -2.18 0.21 -15.98
CA GLU A 43 -1.41 1.16 -16.80
C GLU A 43 -1.87 2.61 -16.62
N GLY A 44 -0.96 3.47 -16.13
CA GLY A 44 -1.20 4.89 -15.96
C GLY A 44 -2.19 5.30 -14.86
N ARG A 45 -2.74 4.34 -14.09
CA ARG A 45 -3.70 4.65 -13.02
C ARG A 45 -3.03 5.38 -11.87
N GLU A 46 -3.63 6.50 -11.50
CA GLU A 46 -3.25 7.29 -10.32
C GLU A 46 -4.46 7.46 -9.39
N GLU A 47 -4.21 7.49 -8.08
CA GLU A 47 -5.28 7.63 -7.09
C GLU A 47 -4.81 8.43 -5.87
N TRP A 48 -5.67 9.31 -5.35
CA TRP A 48 -5.46 9.94 -4.04
C TRP A 48 -5.99 9.03 -2.94
N VAL A 49 -5.09 8.50 -2.11
CA VAL A 49 -5.43 7.55 -1.05
C VAL A 49 -5.13 8.10 0.34
N SER A 50 -5.74 7.49 1.36
CA SER A 50 -5.30 7.69 2.75
C SER A 50 -3.92 7.07 2.95
N PRO A 51 -2.98 7.74 3.64
CA PRO A 51 -1.67 7.15 3.98
C PRO A 51 -1.77 5.78 4.67
N ALA A 52 -2.85 5.52 5.43
CA ALA A 52 -3.08 4.25 6.12
C ALA A 52 -3.28 3.03 5.18
N ARG A 53 -3.51 3.27 3.88
CA ARG A 53 -3.57 2.20 2.86
C ARG A 53 -2.18 1.76 2.39
N LEU A 54 -1.13 2.52 2.69
CA LEU A 54 0.26 2.19 2.40
C LEU A 54 0.84 1.47 3.61
N LYS A 55 1.23 0.20 3.43
CA LYS A 55 1.51 -0.72 4.53
C LYS A 55 2.98 -0.76 4.93
N THR A 56 3.84 -0.87 3.93
CA THR A 56 5.29 -0.92 4.10
C THR A 56 5.95 -0.45 2.80
N THR A 57 7.23 -0.12 2.86
CA THR A 57 8.04 0.09 1.66
C THR A 57 8.13 -1.21 0.86
N TRP A 58 8.20 -1.10 -0.46
CA TRP A 58 8.14 -2.29 -1.32
C TRP A 58 9.32 -3.24 -1.10
N ASP A 59 10.48 -2.75 -0.68
CA ASP A 59 11.65 -3.60 -0.33
C ASP A 59 11.39 -4.55 0.85
N LYS A 60 10.36 -4.26 1.68
CA LYS A 60 9.99 -5.06 2.85
C LYS A 60 8.64 -5.75 2.69
N VAL A 61 8.10 -5.80 1.46
CA VAL A 61 6.75 -6.33 1.22
C VAL A 61 6.64 -7.80 1.62
N ASP A 62 7.64 -8.61 1.31
CA ASP A 62 7.62 -10.05 1.60
C ASP A 62 7.61 -10.35 3.10
N GLU A 63 8.45 -9.66 3.86
CA GLU A 63 8.49 -9.78 5.33
C GLU A 63 7.16 -9.35 5.95
N TRP A 64 6.58 -8.26 5.43
CA TRP A 64 5.29 -7.75 5.89
C TRP A 64 4.15 -8.73 5.59
N VAL A 65 4.09 -9.30 4.39
CA VAL A 65 3.08 -10.29 3.99
C VAL A 65 3.19 -11.54 4.86
N ALA A 66 4.40 -12.05 5.10
CA ALA A 66 4.62 -13.20 5.95
C ALA A 66 4.13 -12.96 7.39
N ASN A 67 4.35 -11.76 7.93
CA ASN A 67 3.84 -11.38 9.24
C ASN A 67 2.30 -11.24 9.25
N ASP A 68 1.71 -10.59 8.23
CA ASP A 68 0.25 -10.42 8.09
C ASP A 68 -0.48 -11.78 8.04
N GLN A 69 0.07 -12.75 7.31
CA GLN A 69 -0.46 -14.11 7.23
C GLN A 69 -0.42 -14.84 8.57
N ARG A 70 0.68 -14.71 9.34
CA ARG A 70 0.80 -15.31 10.68
C ARG A 70 -0.28 -14.79 11.63
N TRP A 71 -0.51 -13.47 11.65
CA TRP A 71 -1.53 -12.87 12.51
C TRP A 71 -2.95 -13.20 12.07
N THR A 72 -3.18 -13.28 10.76
CA THR A 72 -4.48 -13.70 10.21
C THR A 72 -4.82 -15.14 10.63
N ALA A 73 -3.85 -16.06 10.51
CA ALA A 73 -4.02 -17.45 10.93
C ALA A 73 -4.34 -17.59 12.44
N ILE A 74 -3.69 -16.79 13.30
CA ILE A 74 -3.99 -16.77 14.74
C ILE A 74 -5.42 -16.29 15.01
N ARG A 75 -5.85 -15.23 14.31
CA ARG A 75 -7.19 -14.66 14.47
C ARG A 75 -8.29 -15.61 14.00
N ASP A 76 -8.08 -16.34 12.91
CA ASP A 76 -9.05 -17.30 12.38
C ASP A 76 -9.11 -18.61 13.20
N ALA A 77 -8.06 -18.91 13.97
CA ALA A 77 -7.99 -20.09 14.83
C ALA A 77 -8.54 -19.87 16.26
N SER A 78 -9.04 -18.66 16.57
CA SER A 78 -9.57 -18.27 17.90
C SER A 78 -11.08 -18.25 17.97
#